data_AF-A0A0E3Q3C1-F1
#
_entry.id   AF-A0A0E3Q3C1-F1
#
_cell.length_a   1.000
_cell.length_b   1.000
_cell.length_c   1.000
_cell.angle_alpha   90.00
_cell.angle_beta   90.00
_cell.angle_gamma   90.00
#
_symmetry.space_group_name_H-M   'P 1'
#
loop_
_entity.id
_entity.type
_entity.pdbx_description
1 polymer ?
#
loop_
_entity_poly.entity_id
_entity_poly.type
_entity_poly.pdbx_seq_one_letter_code
_entity_poly.pdbx_strand_id
1 'polypeptide(L)'
;MKNLASDTTAADTIPLKLIVYLGLLAVVMILAIQAWHTASPVLEEAQTKSQVEAASLSIRSIQEGYARDSVESHSPEGTMCTLKFSFPAAVRYISFGVDPDPECNGQLNDSEWVTENNIIIYQYKNGVKKRLFIEGKPVHFIKGEQDSEGIWMPSGSQENSLTPLSLEKTGVVIEYPVSGEFVFELVMQNGTRYTMSHF
;
A
#
# COMPACT_ATOMS: atom_id res chain seq x y z
N MET A 1 -10.87 29.04 -63.65
CA MET A 1 -11.28 28.46 -62.35
C MET A 1 -12.05 27.18 -62.67
N LYS A 2 -11.45 25.99 -62.45
CA LYS A 2 -12.08 24.71 -62.72
C LYS A 2 -12.97 24.35 -61.53
N ASN A 3 -14.26 24.22 -61.78
CA ASN A 3 -15.26 23.85 -60.79
C ASN A 3 -15.01 22.41 -60.32
N LEU A 4 -14.75 22.23 -59.02
CA LEU A 4 -14.67 20.93 -58.33
C LEU A 4 -16.02 20.17 -58.28
N ALA A 5 -17.05 20.68 -58.97
CA ALA A 5 -18.43 20.23 -58.87
C ALA A 5 -18.91 19.37 -60.06
N SER A 6 -18.04 18.94 -60.98
CA SER A 6 -18.42 18.06 -62.09
C SER A 6 -17.72 16.69 -62.04
N ASP A 7 -17.44 16.18 -60.84
CA ASP A 7 -16.98 14.80 -60.63
C ASP A 7 -18.03 14.06 -59.78
N THR A 8 -19.08 13.58 -60.45
CA THR A 8 -20.23 12.90 -59.84
C THR A 8 -19.85 11.55 -59.22
N THR A 9 -18.73 10.98 -59.65
CA THR A 9 -18.12 9.77 -59.08
C THR A 9 -17.55 9.98 -57.67
N ALA A 10 -17.09 11.20 -57.36
CA ALA A 10 -16.58 11.53 -56.04
C ALA A 10 -17.72 11.79 -55.02
N ALA A 11 -18.81 12.42 -55.45
CA ALA A 11 -19.92 12.81 -54.57
C ALA A 11 -20.63 11.61 -53.90
N ASP A 12 -20.80 10.49 -54.61
CA ASP A 12 -21.47 9.29 -54.07
C ASP A 12 -20.54 8.37 -53.27
N THR A 13 -19.23 8.42 -53.53
CA THR A 13 -18.26 7.52 -52.87
C THR A 13 -17.66 8.10 -51.59
N ILE A 14 -17.65 9.43 -51.42
CA ILE A 14 -17.13 10.12 -50.23
C ILE A 14 -17.94 9.78 -48.97
N PRO A 15 -19.30 9.85 -48.96
CA PRO A 15 -20.09 9.54 -47.77
C PRO A 15 -19.97 8.07 -47.34
N LEU A 16 -19.91 7.15 -48.31
CA LEU A 16 -19.77 5.72 -48.04
C LEU A 16 -18.41 5.39 -47.40
N LYS A 17 -17.32 5.95 -47.94
CA LYS A 17 -15.98 5.78 -47.36
C LYS A 17 -15.90 6.34 -45.95
N LEU A 18 -16.55 7.47 -45.69
CA LEU A 18 -16.61 8.09 -44.36
C LEU A 18 -17.28 7.16 -43.34
N ILE A 19 -18.43 6.56 -43.68
CA ILE A 19 -19.13 5.61 -42.81
C ILE A 19 -18.28 4.38 -42.53
N VAL A 20 -17.61 3.83 -43.56
CA VAL A 20 -16.72 2.68 -43.39
C VAL A 20 -15.55 3.01 -42.47
N TYR A 21 -14.92 4.18 -42.63
CA TYR A 21 -13.83 4.60 -41.74
C TYR A 21 -14.29 4.88 -40.32
N LEU A 22 -15.47 5.47 -40.12
CA LEU A 22 -16.07 5.64 -38.80
C LEU A 22 -16.38 4.30 -38.13
N GLY A 23 -16.91 3.34 -38.88
CA GLY A 23 -17.16 1.99 -38.39
C GLY A 23 -15.87 1.28 -37.99
N LEU A 24 -14.83 1.38 -38.81
CA LEU A 24 -13.52 0.81 -38.51
C LEU A 24 -12.87 1.48 -37.28
N LEU A 25 -12.97 2.80 -37.16
CA LEU A 25 -12.50 3.54 -36.00
C LEU A 25 -13.24 3.11 -34.72
N ALA A 26 -14.56 2.92 -34.79
CA ALA A 26 -15.36 2.45 -33.65
C ALA A 26 -14.92 1.06 -33.19
N VAL A 27 -14.68 0.14 -34.15
CA VAL A 27 -14.16 -1.21 -33.83
C VAL A 27 -12.80 -1.12 -33.15
N VAL A 28 -11.88 -0.31 -33.67
CA VAL A 28 -10.55 -0.12 -33.07
C VAL A 28 -10.65 0.45 -31.65
N MET A 29 -11.53 1.43 -31.42
CA MET A 29 -11.75 2.02 -30.09
C MET A 29 -12.31 0.99 -29.10
N ILE A 30 -13.27 0.17 -29.51
CA ILE A 30 -13.84 -0.89 -28.66
C ILE A 30 -12.75 -1.89 -28.26
N LEU A 31 -11.92 -2.32 -29.22
CA LEU A 31 -10.82 -3.25 -28.95
C LEU A 31 -9.78 -2.63 -28.01
N ALA A 32 -9.45 -1.36 -28.19
CA ALA A 32 -8.52 -0.65 -27.30
C ALA A 32 -9.07 -0.55 -25.87
N ILE A 33 -10.36 -0.26 -25.70
CA ILE A 33 -11.02 -0.22 -24.39
C ILE A 33 -10.99 -1.60 -23.72
N GLN A 34 -11.32 -2.66 -24.46
CA GLN A 34 -11.29 -4.03 -23.93
C GLN A 34 -9.87 -4.47 -23.52
N ALA A 35 -8.88 -4.14 -24.35
CA ALA A 35 -7.47 -4.39 -24.05
C ALA A 35 -7.05 -3.65 -22.77
N TRP A 36 -7.45 -2.38 -22.62
CA TRP A 36 -7.14 -1.58 -21.44
C TRP A 36 -7.77 -2.16 -20.17
N HIS A 37 -9.05 -2.54 -20.21
CA HIS A 37 -9.72 -3.16 -19.05
C HIS A 37 -9.07 -4.47 -18.60
N THR A 38 -8.41 -5.18 -19.52
CA THR A 38 -7.68 -6.41 -19.20
C THR A 38 -6.28 -6.12 -18.65
N ALA A 39 -5.60 -5.10 -19.19
CA ALA A 39 -4.23 -4.77 -18.81
C ALA A 39 -4.12 -3.94 -17.52
N SER A 40 -5.07 -3.03 -17.26
CA SER A 40 -5.06 -2.14 -16.09
C SER A 40 -4.89 -2.90 -14.76
N PRO A 41 -5.67 -3.95 -14.44
CA PRO A 41 -5.53 -4.63 -13.15
C PRO A 41 -4.17 -5.32 -12.98
N VAL A 42 -3.58 -5.83 -14.06
CA VAL A 42 -2.26 -6.49 -14.03
C VAL A 42 -1.16 -5.46 -13.75
N LEU A 43 -1.25 -4.28 -14.36
CA LEU A 43 -0.32 -3.19 -14.11
C LEU A 43 -0.44 -2.67 -12.68
N GLU A 44 -1.66 -2.49 -12.18
CA GLU A 44 -1.96 -2.08 -10.81
C GLU A 44 -1.43 -3.09 -9.77
N GLU A 45 -1.58 -4.39 -10.02
CA GLU A 45 -1.02 -5.44 -9.16
C GLU A 45 0.51 -5.40 -9.14
N ALA A 46 1.15 -5.28 -10.31
CA ALA A 46 2.61 -5.18 -10.42
C ALA A 46 3.15 -3.93 -9.69
N GLN A 47 2.48 -2.79 -9.85
CA GLN A 47 2.85 -1.55 -9.16
C GLN A 47 2.68 -1.67 -7.65
N THR A 48 1.57 -2.26 -7.17
CA THR A 48 1.33 -2.52 -5.74
C THR A 48 2.42 -3.42 -5.18
N LYS A 49 2.71 -4.53 -5.85
CA LYS A 49 3.75 -5.48 -5.45
C LYS A 49 5.12 -4.81 -5.35
N SER A 50 5.52 -4.03 -6.36
CA SER A 50 6.80 -3.32 -6.37
C SER A 50 6.92 -2.33 -5.21
N GLN A 51 5.85 -1.62 -4.86
CA GLN A 51 5.83 -0.73 -3.70
C GLN A 51 5.96 -1.49 -2.37
N VAL A 52 5.28 -2.64 -2.23
CA VAL A 52 5.38 -3.49 -1.03
C VAL A 52 6.79 -4.10 -0.90
N GLU A 53 7.40 -4.53 -2.01
CA GLU A 53 8.78 -5.00 -2.03
C GLU A 53 9.76 -3.89 -1.65
N ALA A 54 9.62 -2.69 -2.22
CA ALA A 54 10.42 -1.53 -1.84
C ALA A 54 10.27 -1.22 -0.34
N ALA A 55 9.05 -1.28 0.19
CA ALA A 55 8.80 -1.11 1.61
C ALA A 55 9.50 -2.17 2.48
N SER A 56 9.47 -3.43 2.07
CA SER A 56 10.19 -4.50 2.78
C SER A 56 11.70 -4.26 2.84
N LEU A 57 12.28 -3.74 1.76
CA LEU A 57 13.70 -3.40 1.69
C LEU A 57 14.03 -2.19 2.58
N SER A 58 13.18 -1.16 2.59
CA SER A 58 13.33 0.00 3.47
C SER A 58 13.25 -0.39 4.94
N ILE A 59 12.28 -1.22 5.33
CA ILE A 59 12.14 -1.73 6.70
C ILE A 59 13.36 -2.58 7.08
N ARG A 60 13.83 -3.45 6.18
CA ARG A 60 15.04 -4.25 6.40
C ARG A 60 16.28 -3.38 6.58
N SER A 61 16.41 -2.32 5.79
CA SER A 61 17.53 -1.38 5.85
C SER A 61 17.65 -0.73 7.23
N ILE A 62 16.53 -0.28 7.82
CA ILE A 62 16.58 0.36 9.14
C ILE A 62 16.92 -0.62 10.27
N GLN A 63 16.73 -1.94 10.09
CA GLN A 63 17.06 -2.92 11.13
C GLN A 63 18.55 -2.94 11.51
N GLU A 64 19.43 -2.57 10.56
CA GLU A 64 20.88 -2.45 10.80
C GLU A 64 21.29 -1.09 11.38
N GLY A 65 20.33 -0.16 11.53
CA GLY A 65 20.55 1.18 12.07
C GLY A 65 20.66 1.24 13.60
N TYR A 66 20.73 2.46 14.11
CA TYR A 66 20.63 2.76 15.54
C TYR A 66 19.16 2.86 15.96
N ALA A 67 18.81 2.21 17.07
CA ALA A 67 17.48 2.27 17.65
C ALA A 67 17.45 3.34 18.73
N ARG A 68 16.42 4.20 18.75
CA ARG A 68 16.20 5.15 19.85
C ARG A 68 15.90 4.41 21.14
N ASP A 69 16.53 4.77 22.25
CA ASP A 69 16.03 4.28 23.53
C ASP A 69 14.71 4.98 23.86
N SER A 70 13.64 4.20 24.06
CA SER A 70 12.33 4.72 24.48
C SER A 70 12.37 5.44 25.83
N VAL A 71 13.36 5.17 26.69
CA VAL A 71 13.56 5.90 27.97
C VAL A 71 14.09 7.32 27.71
N GLU A 72 14.89 7.50 26.66
CA GLU A 72 15.44 8.78 26.24
C GLU A 72 14.63 9.35 25.07
N SER A 73 13.37 9.69 25.34
CA SER A 73 12.38 10.10 24.35
C SER A 73 12.83 11.27 23.46
N HIS A 74 13.63 12.21 23.99
CA HIS A 74 14.16 13.37 23.28
C HIS A 74 15.46 13.10 22.49
N SER A 75 15.98 11.87 22.55
CA SER A 75 17.20 11.54 21.82
C SER A 75 16.97 11.64 20.30
N PRO A 76 17.88 12.26 19.53
CA PRO A 76 17.80 12.26 18.07
C PRO A 76 18.22 10.91 17.47
N GLU A 77 18.65 9.96 18.30
CA GLU A 77 19.08 8.64 17.88
C GLU A 77 17.86 7.83 17.48
N GLY A 78 17.76 7.38 16.24
CA GLY A 78 16.58 6.65 15.77
C GLY A 78 16.62 6.57 14.25
N THR A 79 16.95 5.40 13.71
CA THR A 79 17.01 5.24 12.27
C THR A 79 15.60 5.18 11.71
N MET A 80 15.26 6.13 10.85
CA MET A 80 13.94 6.23 10.24
C MET A 80 13.95 5.83 8.78
N CYS A 81 12.82 5.30 8.30
CA CYS A 81 12.52 5.20 6.88
C CYS A 81 11.12 5.71 6.57
N THR A 82 10.96 6.29 5.38
CA THR A 82 9.67 6.72 4.86
C THR A 82 9.21 5.75 3.78
N LEU A 83 8.03 5.17 3.97
CA LEU A 83 7.37 4.33 2.98
C LEU A 83 6.39 5.19 2.20
N LYS A 84 6.47 5.16 0.86
CA LYS A 84 5.54 5.88 0.00
C LYS A 84 4.60 4.89 -0.64
N PHE A 85 3.31 5.04 -0.37
CA PHE A 85 2.27 4.23 -0.99
C PHE A 85 1.37 5.08 -1.88
N SER A 86 1.00 4.49 -3.01
CA SER A 86 -0.02 4.97 -3.93
C SER A 86 -0.71 3.72 -4.47
N PHE A 87 -1.58 3.15 -3.64
CA PHE A 87 -2.30 1.93 -3.99
C PHE A 87 -3.58 2.23 -4.75
N PRO A 88 -3.97 1.35 -5.68
CA PRO A 88 -5.24 1.48 -6.39
C PRO A 88 -6.41 1.30 -5.41
N ALA A 89 -7.59 1.81 -5.80
CA ALA A 89 -8.80 1.70 -4.98
C ALA A 89 -9.28 0.25 -4.76
N ALA A 90 -8.72 -0.70 -5.50
CA ALA A 90 -8.94 -2.12 -5.30
C ALA A 90 -8.27 -2.68 -4.04
N VAL A 91 -7.25 -2.02 -3.47
CA VAL A 91 -6.63 -2.46 -2.21
C VAL A 91 -7.49 -2.00 -1.02
N ARG A 92 -7.75 -2.92 -0.08
CA ARG A 92 -8.50 -2.66 1.15
C ARG A 92 -7.60 -2.20 2.28
N TYR A 93 -6.49 -2.90 2.51
CA TYR A 93 -5.53 -2.55 3.56
C TYR A 93 -4.13 -3.09 3.24
N ILE A 94 -3.14 -2.54 3.95
CA ILE A 94 -1.83 -3.13 4.15
C ILE A 94 -1.54 -3.21 5.65
N SER A 95 -0.97 -4.31 6.11
CA SER A 95 -0.60 -4.52 7.50
C SER A 95 0.84 -5.02 7.63
N PHE A 96 1.44 -4.72 8.77
CA PHE A 96 2.82 -5.04 9.11
C PHE A 96 2.85 -5.77 10.45
N GLY A 97 3.36 -7.00 10.45
CA GLY A 97 3.51 -7.81 11.66
C GLY A 97 2.23 -8.47 12.19
N VAL A 98 1.06 -8.17 11.61
CA VAL A 98 -0.24 -8.69 12.03
C VAL A 98 -1.15 -8.98 10.85
N ASP A 99 -2.02 -9.97 10.98
CA ASP A 99 -3.17 -10.22 10.12
C ASP A 99 -4.46 -9.73 10.79
N PRO A 100 -5.03 -8.60 10.33
CA PRO A 100 -6.25 -8.03 10.91
C PRO A 100 -7.55 -8.64 10.39
N ASP A 101 -7.49 -9.56 9.41
CA ASP A 101 -8.68 -10.25 8.87
C ASP A 101 -8.35 -11.73 8.61
N PRO A 102 -8.05 -12.55 9.63
CA PRO A 102 -7.64 -13.94 9.42
C PRO A 102 -8.65 -14.76 8.60
N GLU A 103 -9.94 -14.45 8.75
CA GLU A 103 -11.06 -15.11 8.06
C GLU A 103 -11.21 -14.69 6.58
N CYS A 104 -10.50 -13.64 6.16
CA CYS A 104 -10.57 -13.06 4.81
C CYS A 104 -11.98 -12.59 4.42
N ASN A 105 -12.80 -12.16 5.38
CA ASN A 105 -14.17 -11.73 5.16
C ASN A 105 -14.27 -10.21 4.86
N GLY A 106 -13.16 -9.48 5.00
CA GLY A 106 -13.06 -8.05 4.72
C GLY A 106 -13.52 -7.13 5.84
N GLN A 107 -13.86 -7.66 7.00
CA GLN A 107 -14.14 -6.93 8.23
C GLN A 107 -12.89 -7.00 9.11
N LEU A 108 -12.38 -5.85 9.57
CA LEU A 108 -11.14 -5.77 10.35
C LEU A 108 -11.37 -5.74 11.88
N ASN A 109 -12.65 -5.65 12.28
CA ASN A 109 -13.07 -5.42 13.67
C ASN A 109 -13.88 -6.59 14.25
N ASP A 110 -14.11 -7.65 13.47
CA ASP A 110 -14.95 -8.78 13.88
C ASP A 110 -14.14 -9.96 14.43
N SER A 111 -12.84 -9.99 14.15
CA SER A 111 -11.93 -11.07 14.47
C SER A 111 -10.71 -10.55 15.22
N GLU A 112 -10.14 -11.39 16.09
CA GLU A 112 -8.89 -11.07 16.78
C GLU A 112 -7.74 -11.05 15.79
N TRP A 113 -6.89 -10.02 15.88
CA TRP A 113 -5.71 -9.92 15.02
C TRP A 113 -4.71 -11.02 15.35
N VAL A 114 -4.15 -11.64 14.32
CA VAL A 114 -3.13 -12.69 14.48
C VAL A 114 -1.75 -12.11 14.26
N THR A 115 -0.81 -12.30 15.19
CA THR A 115 0.57 -11.82 14.99
C THR A 115 1.29 -12.66 13.94
N GLU A 116 1.71 -12.01 12.86
CA GLU A 116 2.53 -12.55 11.78
C GLU A 116 3.81 -11.71 11.66
N ASN A 117 4.68 -11.80 12.68
CA ASN A 117 5.97 -11.09 12.69
C ASN A 117 6.76 -11.32 11.40
N ASN A 118 7.55 -10.33 10.97
CA ASN A 118 8.30 -10.35 9.70
C ASN A 118 7.45 -10.48 8.43
N ILE A 119 6.14 -10.23 8.49
CA ILE A 119 5.28 -10.30 7.30
C ILE A 119 4.62 -8.95 7.05
N ILE A 120 4.57 -8.57 5.77
CA ILE A 120 3.72 -7.51 5.24
C ILE A 120 2.56 -8.18 4.52
N ILE A 121 1.34 -7.88 4.94
CA ILE A 121 0.12 -8.44 4.34
C ILE A 121 -0.63 -7.32 3.64
N TYR A 122 -1.16 -7.58 2.46
CA TYR A 122 -2.07 -6.66 1.80
C TYR A 122 -3.23 -7.43 1.17
N GLN A 123 -4.43 -6.89 1.28
CA GLN A 123 -5.65 -7.53 0.81
C GLN A 123 -6.36 -6.62 -0.18
N TYR A 124 -6.82 -7.21 -1.29
CA TYR A 124 -7.69 -6.58 -2.25
C TYR A 124 -9.17 -6.73 -1.83
N LYS A 125 -10.02 -5.80 -2.26
CA LYS A 125 -11.46 -5.80 -1.99
C LYS A 125 -12.20 -7.04 -2.51
N ASN A 126 -11.60 -7.73 -3.49
CA ASN A 126 -12.10 -9.02 -4.02
C ASN A 126 -11.75 -10.23 -3.13
N GLY A 127 -11.12 -10.01 -1.97
CA GLY A 127 -10.75 -11.06 -1.01
C GLY A 127 -9.36 -11.67 -1.24
N VAL A 128 -8.67 -11.32 -2.33
CA VAL A 128 -7.30 -11.81 -2.57
C VAL A 128 -6.36 -11.19 -1.54
N LYS A 129 -5.80 -12.04 -0.68
CA LYS A 129 -4.77 -11.68 0.31
C LYS A 129 -3.40 -12.13 -0.19
N LYS A 130 -2.41 -11.24 -0.08
CA LYS A 130 -1.01 -11.52 -0.40
C LYS A 130 -0.15 -11.27 0.83
N ARG A 131 0.90 -12.08 0.99
CA ARG A 131 1.87 -11.99 2.08
C ARG A 131 3.25 -11.84 1.48
N LEU A 132 4.04 -10.90 1.99
CA LEU A 132 5.45 -10.74 1.67
C LEU A 132 6.26 -10.92 2.95
N PHE A 133 7.20 -11.86 2.91
CA PHE A 133 8.12 -12.11 4.02
C PHE A 133 9.28 -11.12 3.98
N ILE A 134 9.57 -10.48 5.11
CA ILE A 134 10.73 -9.64 5.32
C ILE A 134 11.89 -10.53 5.74
N GLU A 135 12.82 -10.76 4.80
CA GLU A 135 14.02 -11.54 5.05
C GLU A 135 14.98 -10.85 6.02
N GLY A 136 15.69 -11.65 6.82
CA GLY A 136 16.76 -11.17 7.70
C GLY A 136 16.44 -11.39 9.17
N LYS A 137 16.76 -10.38 10.00
CA LYS A 137 16.52 -10.42 11.45
C LYS A 137 15.03 -10.35 11.77
N PRO A 138 14.58 -10.86 12.93
CA PRO A 138 13.23 -10.62 13.42
C PRO A 138 12.91 -9.13 13.45
N VAL A 139 11.77 -8.76 12.85
CA VAL A 139 11.21 -7.41 12.82
C VAL A 139 9.93 -7.43 13.63
N HIS A 140 9.96 -6.70 14.75
CA HIS A 140 8.79 -6.46 15.56
C HIS A 140 8.22 -5.10 15.19
N PHE A 141 6.92 -5.04 14.98
CA PHE A 141 6.21 -3.79 14.73
C PHE A 141 5.51 -3.33 15.99
N ILE A 142 5.35 -2.01 16.13
CA ILE A 142 4.56 -1.41 17.21
C ILE A 142 3.93 -0.14 16.67
N LYS A 143 2.70 0.14 17.10
CA LYS A 143 2.10 1.43 16.79
C LYS A 143 2.79 2.52 17.60
N GLY A 144 2.99 3.71 17.03
CA GLY A 144 3.41 4.89 17.79
C GLY A 144 2.22 5.75 18.18
N GLU A 145 2.35 6.41 19.33
CA GLU A 145 1.44 7.42 19.84
C GLU A 145 2.24 8.68 20.20
N GLN A 146 1.69 9.86 19.91
CA GLN A 146 2.30 11.10 20.38
C GLN A 146 1.91 11.36 21.83
N ASP A 147 2.89 11.71 22.65
CA ASP A 147 2.65 12.23 23.99
C ASP A 147 2.15 13.70 23.97
N SER A 148 1.89 14.26 25.14
CA SER A 148 1.44 15.65 25.30
C SER A 148 2.46 16.70 24.83
N GLU A 149 3.73 16.31 24.65
CA GLU A 149 4.81 17.18 24.17
C GLU A 149 5.05 17.03 22.65
N GLY A 150 4.30 16.14 21.99
CA GLY A 150 4.39 15.87 20.54
C GLY A 150 5.49 14.87 20.17
N ILE A 151 6.00 14.11 21.14
CA ILE A 151 7.05 13.12 20.94
C ILE A 151 6.43 11.75 20.68
N TRP A 152 6.94 11.07 19.66
CA TRP A 152 6.48 9.73 19.30
C TRP A 152 7.04 8.67 20.25
N MET A 153 6.12 7.95 20.89
CA MET A 153 6.39 6.89 21.85
C MET A 153 5.67 5.60 21.44
N PRO A 154 6.24 4.41 21.72
CA PRO A 154 5.55 3.15 21.42
C PRO A 154 4.22 3.06 22.17
N SER A 155 3.15 2.70 21.48
CA SER A 155 1.82 2.45 22.04
C SER A 155 1.90 1.37 23.12
N GLY A 156 1.57 1.73 24.37
CA GLY A 156 1.72 0.87 25.54
C GLY A 156 2.94 1.17 26.41
N SER A 157 3.67 2.25 26.14
CA SER A 157 4.71 2.79 27.02
C SER A 157 4.16 3.46 28.30
N GLN A 158 2.89 3.87 28.35
CA GLN A 158 2.39 4.74 29.43
C GLN A 158 1.69 4.04 30.61
N GLU A 159 1.34 2.76 30.57
CA GLU A 159 0.66 2.13 31.71
C GLU A 159 1.18 0.71 31.98
N ASN A 160 1.73 0.56 33.19
CA ASN A 160 1.96 -0.69 33.93
C ASN A 160 2.32 -1.93 33.11
N SER A 161 3.54 -2.40 33.32
CA SER A 161 4.21 -3.61 32.81
C SER A 161 3.48 -4.95 33.05
N LEU A 162 2.19 -4.96 33.37
CA LEU A 162 1.39 -6.11 33.78
C LEU A 162 0.15 -6.35 32.89
N THR A 163 -0.22 -5.42 32.01
CA THR A 163 -1.26 -5.67 30.98
C THR A 163 -0.61 -6.11 29.68
N PRO A 164 -1.00 -7.26 29.09
CA PRO A 164 -0.56 -7.63 27.75
C PRO A 164 -0.86 -6.49 26.79
N LEU A 165 0.12 -6.08 25.99
CA LEU A 165 -0.13 -5.17 24.87
C LEU A 165 -1.26 -5.76 24.05
N SER A 166 -2.35 -4.99 23.83
CA SER A 166 -3.40 -5.43 22.92
C SER A 166 -2.78 -5.69 21.55
N LEU A 167 -3.28 -6.70 20.84
CA LEU A 167 -2.76 -7.07 19.52
C LEU A 167 -2.83 -5.91 18.51
N GLU A 168 -3.83 -5.04 18.69
CA GLU A 168 -3.99 -3.76 17.99
C GLU A 168 -2.80 -2.80 18.13
N LYS A 169 -2.02 -2.93 19.20
CA LYS A 169 -0.83 -2.11 19.48
C LYS A 169 0.47 -2.76 19.01
N THR A 170 0.49 -4.06 18.72
CA THR A 170 1.68 -4.83 18.32
C THR A 170 1.82 -5.01 16.80
N GLY A 171 0.99 -4.33 16.02
CA GLY A 171 1.08 -4.28 14.57
C GLY A 171 0.64 -2.93 14.02
N VAL A 172 0.91 -2.72 12.73
CA VAL A 172 0.54 -1.49 12.04
C VAL A 172 -0.35 -1.85 10.87
N VAL A 173 -1.55 -1.25 10.81
CA VAL A 173 -2.52 -1.47 9.73
C VAL A 173 -2.87 -0.12 9.12
N ILE A 174 -2.81 -0.04 7.80
CA ILE A 174 -3.22 1.13 7.02
C ILE A 174 -4.40 0.69 6.15
N GLU A 175 -5.57 1.25 6.43
CA GLU A 175 -6.79 1.00 5.67
C GLU A 175 -6.90 1.90 4.44
N TYR A 176 -7.76 1.52 3.49
CA TYR A 176 -8.07 2.32 2.31
C TYR A 176 -8.60 3.71 2.71
N PRO A 177 -8.10 4.80 2.10
CA PRO A 177 -7.11 4.85 1.03
C PRO A 177 -5.66 4.71 1.52
N VAL A 178 -4.94 3.71 0.99
CA VAL A 178 -3.51 3.51 1.24
C VAL A 178 -2.70 4.39 0.27
N SER A 179 -2.69 5.69 0.55
CA SER A 179 -1.97 6.67 -0.25
C SER A 179 -1.34 7.73 0.65
N GLY A 180 -0.03 7.93 0.54
CA GLY A 180 0.69 8.90 1.36
C GLY A 180 2.11 8.46 1.70
N GLU A 181 2.71 9.19 2.62
CA GLU A 181 4.02 8.90 3.19
C GLU A 181 3.84 8.43 4.63
N PHE A 182 4.38 7.26 4.94
CA PHE A 182 4.27 6.61 6.23
C PHE A 182 5.67 6.45 6.82
N VAL A 183 5.94 7.14 7.92
CA VAL A 183 7.25 7.11 8.57
C VAL A 183 7.29 5.99 9.58
N PHE A 184 8.37 5.22 9.54
CA PHE A 184 8.71 4.22 10.52
C PHE A 184 10.07 4.56 11.14
N GLU A 185 10.18 4.33 12.44
CA GLU A 185 11.38 4.57 13.22
C GLU A 185 11.81 3.30 13.95
N LEU A 186 13.11 3.06 14.02
CA LEU A 186 13.63 2.03 14.89
C LEU A 186 13.78 2.53 16.33
N VAL A 187 13.09 1.88 17.24
CA VAL A 187 13.08 2.19 18.68
C VAL A 187 13.40 0.94 19.50
N MET A 188 13.97 1.12 20.68
CA MET A 188 14.28 0.06 21.63
C MET A 188 13.46 0.29 22.90
N GLN A 189 12.72 -0.74 23.30
CA GLN A 189 11.94 -0.74 24.53
C GLN A 189 12.21 -2.04 25.28
N ASN A 190 12.63 -1.93 26.55
CA ASN A 190 12.96 -3.08 27.41
C ASN A 190 13.96 -4.06 26.74
N GLY A 191 14.95 -3.54 26.02
CA GLY A 191 15.95 -4.34 25.30
C GLY A 191 15.48 -4.99 23.99
N THR A 192 14.21 -4.83 23.62
CA THR A 192 13.65 -5.32 22.35
C THR A 192 13.59 -4.18 21.33
N ARG A 193 13.99 -4.46 20.09
CA ARG A 193 13.95 -3.50 18.97
C ARG A 193 12.59 -3.60 18.26
N TYR A 194 11.95 -2.46 18.05
CA TYR A 194 10.69 -2.33 17.36
C TYR A 194 10.80 -1.34 16.19
N THR A 195 10.02 -1.61 15.16
CA THR A 195 9.79 -0.72 14.02
C THR A 195 8.46 -0.01 14.28
N MET A 196 8.54 1.23 14.78
CA MET A 196 7.41 2.02 15.26
C MET A 196 6.84 2.91 14.16
N SER A 197 5.51 2.97 14.01
CA SER A 197 4.85 3.91 13.09
C SER A 197 4.73 5.32 13.66
N HIS A 198 4.78 6.34 12.81
CA HIS A 198 4.52 7.74 13.17
C HIS A 198 3.22 8.24 12.52
N PHE A 199 2.09 7.55 12.76
CA PHE A 199 0.75 7.90 12.28
C PHE A 199 -0.35 7.14 13.02
#